data_AF-A0A139N1A6-F1
#
_entry.id   AF-A0A139N1A6-F1
#
_cell.length_a   1.000
_cell.length_b   1.000
_cell.length_c   1.000
_cell.angle_alpha   90.00
_cell.angle_beta   90.00
_cell.angle_gamma   90.00
#
_symmetry.space_group_name_H-M   'P 1'
#
loop_
_entity.id
_entity.type
_entity.pdbx_description
1 polymer ?
#
loop_
_entity_poly.entity_id
_entity_poly.type
_entity_poly.pdbx_seq_one_letter_code
_entity_poly.pdbx_strand_id
1 'polypeptide(L)'
;MKNRKRSLFWKCKSVLFSVALASVFTTVTQADADEVNKPSQAANELAQVSSNELAAKTTQANQQLSETAKEIQEKVSTPVVPIDKAKPGDVVKVSTTSTDVKVDTKENESGTEAVAKAEASVSVETTSVAAKGTAVGEKAPVATSKTVTDHVDTDEYVADVTQTIKKTTFEKVMKEADVTITKQSSGSADIVFTIDKSGSMGSSIQNVMQNIEAFVRDLASKKVDARLGLIAYESAKDVQYFDFNGSKFTKNVEEYIKALRSIQTGGGTEEPTAPLHHIATSKDYDWSTASNNRRFAFLITDESIDFSTPGIPTVEETLKALKAADISLSVVGVTYEKTTFKPLVEGTKGLYLDIRQEFSSLLNRDFTNHVVKTVQEGRVYRIVTEKYDFLAEAHVVLKQKAPAPTVAKPIGSTKPVYHTTSISNKVAELPKTGEQVSSGLAVVGVALVAVASGLTISAKKKD
;
A
#
# COMPACT_ATOMS: atom_id res chain seq x y z
N MET A 1 -9.72 -53.79 8.91
CA MET A 1 -8.77 -52.96 8.12
C MET A 1 -9.28 -51.55 7.81
N LYS A 2 -10.58 -51.29 7.54
CA LYS A 2 -11.09 -49.94 7.18
C LYS A 2 -10.80 -48.79 8.17
N ASN A 3 -10.67 -49.05 9.48
CA ASN A 3 -10.44 -47.97 10.47
C ASN A 3 -9.03 -47.35 10.45
N ARG A 4 -7.98 -48.07 9.99
CA ARG A 4 -6.61 -47.51 9.98
C ARG A 4 -6.42 -46.45 8.88
N LYS A 5 -6.99 -46.66 7.69
CA LYS A 5 -6.94 -45.68 6.57
C LYS A 5 -7.57 -44.33 6.94
N ARG A 6 -8.64 -44.32 7.76
CA ARG A 6 -9.20 -43.06 8.30
C ARG A 6 -8.29 -42.36 9.33
N SER A 7 -7.41 -43.10 10.01
CA SER A 7 -6.52 -42.53 11.04
C SER A 7 -5.34 -41.77 10.43
N LEU A 8 -4.61 -42.35 9.46
CA LEU A 8 -3.45 -41.68 8.84
C LEU A 8 -3.83 -40.40 8.10
N PHE A 9 -4.79 -40.47 7.18
CA PHE A 9 -5.27 -39.29 6.46
C PHE A 9 -5.75 -38.17 7.40
N TRP A 10 -6.40 -38.51 8.52
CA TRP A 10 -6.86 -37.51 9.49
C TRP A 10 -5.70 -36.95 10.33
N LYS A 11 -4.74 -37.78 10.76
CA LYS A 11 -3.50 -37.33 11.42
C LYS A 11 -2.71 -36.37 10.51
N CYS A 12 -2.46 -36.72 9.25
CA CYS A 12 -1.75 -35.83 8.31
C CYS A 12 -2.52 -34.54 8.01
N LYS A 13 -3.83 -34.62 7.69
CA LYS A 13 -4.63 -33.42 7.36
C LYS A 13 -4.75 -32.47 8.55
N SER A 14 -5.04 -32.96 9.75
CA SER A 14 -5.21 -32.09 10.93
C SER A 14 -3.92 -31.37 11.33
N VAL A 15 -2.76 -32.03 11.20
CA VAL A 15 -1.46 -31.41 11.46
C VAL A 15 -1.15 -30.32 10.45
N LEU A 16 -1.33 -30.59 9.15
CA LEU A 16 -1.10 -29.58 8.13
C LEU A 16 -2.13 -28.45 8.16
N PHE A 17 -3.38 -28.72 8.53
CA PHE A 17 -4.32 -27.65 8.84
C PHE A 17 -3.83 -26.83 10.04
N SER A 18 -3.30 -27.43 11.11
CA SER A 18 -2.73 -26.69 12.25
C SER A 18 -1.53 -25.83 11.87
N VAL A 19 -0.60 -26.39 11.08
CA VAL A 19 0.63 -25.75 10.59
C VAL A 19 0.36 -24.71 9.48
N ALA A 20 -0.80 -24.74 8.82
CA ALA A 20 -1.18 -23.77 7.79
C ALA A 20 -2.25 -22.74 8.24
N LEU A 21 -3.13 -23.05 9.20
CA LEU A 21 -4.18 -22.13 9.68
C LEU A 21 -3.69 -21.13 10.73
N ALA A 22 -2.57 -21.38 11.41
CA ALA A 22 -2.03 -20.48 12.44
C ALA A 22 -1.68 -19.06 11.91
N SER A 23 -1.81 -18.80 10.60
CA SER A 23 -1.48 -17.52 9.96
C SER A 23 -2.46 -17.04 8.87
N VAL A 24 -3.63 -17.68 8.66
CA VAL A 24 -4.63 -17.17 7.70
C VAL A 24 -5.67 -16.31 8.43
N PHE A 25 -5.31 -15.06 8.69
CA PHE A 25 -6.18 -14.09 9.33
C PHE A 25 -7.40 -13.75 8.47
N THR A 26 -8.57 -13.86 9.09
CA THR A 26 -9.83 -13.37 8.54
C THR A 26 -9.95 -11.85 8.72
N THR A 27 -10.21 -11.16 7.61
CA THR A 27 -10.72 -9.77 7.52
C THR A 27 -9.97 -8.69 8.31
N VAL A 28 -9.03 -8.02 7.63
CA VAL A 28 -8.67 -6.62 7.92
C VAL A 28 -9.32 -5.76 6.83
N THR A 29 -10.25 -4.88 7.21
CA THR A 29 -10.83 -3.87 6.31
C THR A 29 -9.77 -2.85 5.87
N GLN A 30 -9.99 -2.21 4.72
CA GLN A 30 -9.09 -1.19 4.20
C GLN A 30 -8.98 -0.02 5.19
N ALA A 31 -7.81 0.13 5.81
CA ALA A 31 -7.51 1.27 6.67
C ALA A 31 -7.23 2.53 5.83
N ASP A 32 -8.29 3.10 5.24
CA ASP A 32 -8.29 4.48 4.75
C ASP A 32 -8.44 5.43 5.97
N ALA A 33 -7.75 6.56 5.95
CA ALA A 33 -7.49 7.37 7.15
C ALA A 33 -8.70 8.09 7.79
N ASP A 34 -9.93 7.86 7.29
CA ASP A 34 -11.17 8.35 7.89
C ASP A 34 -11.84 7.33 8.85
N GLU A 35 -11.38 6.07 8.93
CA GLU A 35 -11.94 5.06 9.86
C GLU A 35 -11.07 4.89 11.12
N VAL A 36 -11.42 5.62 12.19
CA VAL A 36 -10.64 5.72 13.43
C VAL A 36 -10.78 4.49 14.34
N ASN A 37 -9.64 3.88 14.70
CA ASN A 37 -9.39 3.03 15.86
C ASN A 37 -10.48 2.03 16.28
N LYS A 38 -10.37 0.80 15.79
CA LYS A 38 -10.55 -0.39 16.65
C LYS A 38 -9.43 -1.42 16.39
N PRO A 39 -8.68 -1.89 17.41
CA PRO A 39 -7.95 -3.13 17.26
C PRO A 39 -8.97 -4.26 17.02
N SER A 40 -8.78 -5.06 15.97
CA SER A 40 -9.75 -6.10 15.63
C SER A 40 -9.74 -7.22 16.68
N GLN A 41 -10.90 -7.83 16.92
CA GLN A 41 -11.03 -8.93 17.89
C GLN A 41 -10.29 -10.21 17.47
N ALA A 42 -9.76 -10.26 16.23
CA ALA A 42 -8.98 -11.37 15.69
C ALA A 42 -7.68 -11.66 16.46
N ALA A 43 -7.15 -10.68 17.21
CA ALA A 43 -5.94 -10.88 18.04
C ALA A 43 -6.09 -11.97 19.12
N ASN A 44 -7.32 -12.28 19.55
CA ASN A 44 -7.60 -13.31 20.56
C ASN A 44 -7.84 -14.72 20.00
N GLU A 45 -8.13 -14.88 18.69
CA GLU A 45 -8.43 -16.19 18.10
C GLU A 45 -7.17 -16.95 17.62
N LEU A 46 -6.06 -16.23 17.41
CA LEU A 46 -4.70 -16.75 17.18
C LEU A 46 -4.26 -17.88 18.13
N ALA A 47 -4.81 -17.91 19.35
CA ALA A 47 -4.37 -18.80 20.43
C ALA A 47 -5.07 -20.17 20.46
N GLN A 48 -6.06 -20.43 19.60
CA GLN A 48 -6.80 -21.71 19.59
C GLN A 48 -6.47 -22.60 18.38
N VAL A 49 -5.28 -23.19 18.39
CA VAL A 49 -4.98 -24.33 17.52
C VAL A 49 -5.53 -25.62 18.13
N SER A 50 -6.22 -26.39 17.29
CA SER A 50 -6.97 -27.60 17.65
C SER A 50 -6.11 -28.72 18.25
N SER A 51 -6.70 -29.46 19.20
CA SER A 51 -6.06 -30.49 20.00
C SER A 51 -5.71 -31.75 19.17
N ASN A 52 -4.48 -31.82 18.61
CA ASN A 52 -3.94 -33.07 18.10
C ASN A 52 -2.46 -33.29 18.44
N GLU A 53 -2.12 -34.54 18.80
CA GLU A 53 -0.85 -34.90 19.44
C GLU A 53 0.38 -34.66 18.55
N LEU A 54 0.24 -34.87 17.23
CA LEU A 54 1.33 -34.66 16.29
C LEU A 54 1.61 -33.16 16.06
N ALA A 55 0.59 -32.29 16.07
CA ALA A 55 0.76 -30.84 15.94
C ALA A 55 1.37 -30.20 17.20
N ALA A 56 1.20 -30.84 18.37
CA ALA A 56 1.86 -30.44 19.61
C ALA A 56 3.35 -30.82 19.66
N LYS A 57 3.82 -31.72 18.78
CA LYS A 57 5.21 -32.20 18.73
C LYS A 57 6.08 -31.52 17.66
N THR A 58 5.48 -30.74 16.75
CA THR A 58 6.19 -29.99 15.68
C THR A 58 6.66 -28.61 16.16
N THR A 59 7.62 -28.59 17.08
CA THR A 59 8.03 -27.38 17.80
C THR A 59 8.74 -26.35 16.92
N GLN A 60 9.62 -26.76 16.00
CA GLN A 60 10.38 -25.83 15.15
C GLN A 60 9.47 -25.14 14.12
N ALA A 61 8.56 -25.89 13.50
CA ALA A 61 7.55 -25.34 12.60
C ALA A 61 6.64 -24.34 13.33
N ASN A 62 6.16 -24.69 14.53
CA ASN A 62 5.33 -23.79 15.33
C ASN A 62 6.07 -22.49 15.72
N GLN A 63 7.36 -22.57 16.06
CA GLN A 63 8.17 -21.38 16.33
C GLN A 63 8.35 -20.51 15.07
N GLN A 64 8.73 -21.10 13.93
CA GLN A 64 8.95 -20.35 12.68
C GLN A 64 7.66 -19.65 12.19
N LEU A 65 6.50 -20.28 12.35
CA LEU A 65 5.20 -19.65 12.11
C LEU A 65 4.98 -18.43 13.00
N SER A 66 5.21 -18.56 14.31
CA SER A 66 4.99 -17.49 15.28
C SER A 66 5.89 -16.27 15.00
N GLU A 67 7.18 -16.50 14.69
CA GLU A 67 8.12 -15.46 14.28
C GLU A 67 7.63 -14.73 13.02
N THR A 68 7.20 -15.47 12.00
CA THR A 68 6.74 -14.90 10.72
C THR A 68 5.40 -14.16 10.87
N ALA A 69 4.47 -14.68 11.67
CA ALA A 69 3.20 -14.03 11.94
C ALA A 69 3.38 -12.69 12.68
N LYS A 70 4.36 -12.63 13.60
CA LYS A 70 4.73 -11.38 14.28
C LYS A 70 5.32 -10.35 13.32
N GLU A 71 6.21 -10.77 12.41
CA GLU A 71 6.75 -9.90 11.35
C GLU A 71 5.62 -9.32 10.47
N ILE A 72 4.70 -10.17 10.01
CA ILE A 72 3.54 -9.74 9.20
C ILE A 72 2.65 -8.77 9.99
N GLN A 73 2.35 -9.06 11.26
CA GLN A 73 1.53 -8.19 12.09
C GLN A 73 2.17 -6.81 12.33
N GLU A 74 3.49 -6.75 12.55
CA GLU A 74 4.23 -5.49 12.68
C GLU A 74 4.14 -4.65 11.39
N LYS A 75 4.19 -5.29 10.21
CA LYS A 75 3.98 -4.62 8.91
C LYS A 75 2.56 -4.10 8.74
N VAL A 76 1.55 -4.94 9.01
CA VAL A 76 0.12 -4.57 8.87
C VAL A 76 -0.25 -3.43 9.83
N SER A 77 0.42 -3.34 10.99
CA SER A 77 0.18 -2.30 12.00
C SER A 77 0.91 -0.97 11.73
N THR A 78 1.54 -0.80 10.55
CA THR A 78 2.27 0.43 10.21
C THR A 78 1.31 1.64 10.16
N PRO A 79 1.57 2.75 10.89
CA PRO A 79 0.70 3.91 10.89
C PRO A 79 0.50 4.53 9.50
N VAL A 80 -0.75 4.83 9.15
CA VAL A 80 -1.13 5.48 7.89
C VAL A 80 -1.32 6.98 8.11
N VAL A 81 -0.69 7.80 7.27
CA VAL A 81 -0.77 9.26 7.29
C VAL A 81 -1.75 9.75 6.20
N PRO A 82 -2.68 10.67 6.51
CA PRO A 82 -3.55 11.29 5.50
C PRO A 82 -2.76 11.91 4.33
N ILE A 83 -3.22 11.65 3.10
CA ILE A 83 -2.51 11.97 1.85
C ILE A 83 -2.24 13.47 1.64
N ASP A 84 -3.04 14.33 2.27
CA ASP A 84 -2.92 15.80 2.30
C ASP A 84 -1.82 16.31 3.24
N LYS A 85 -1.37 15.46 4.19
CA LYS A 85 -0.37 15.78 5.22
C LYS A 85 0.92 14.96 5.09
N ALA A 86 0.88 13.89 4.30
CA ALA A 86 1.97 12.96 4.11
C ALA A 86 3.20 13.59 3.43
N LYS A 87 4.36 13.39 4.04
CA LYS A 87 5.69 13.81 3.59
C LYS A 87 6.42 12.63 2.93
N PRO A 88 7.51 12.87 2.16
CA PRO A 88 8.33 11.79 1.63
C PRO A 88 8.81 10.83 2.73
N GLY A 89 8.51 9.54 2.57
CA GLY A 89 8.74 8.49 3.57
C GLY A 89 7.48 8.04 4.31
N ASP A 90 6.45 8.88 4.40
CA ASP A 90 5.20 8.52 5.11
C ASP A 90 4.42 7.46 4.35
N VAL A 91 3.87 6.49 5.09
CA VAL A 91 2.97 5.45 4.57
C VAL A 91 1.56 6.02 4.45
N VAL A 92 0.94 5.87 3.28
CA VAL A 92 -0.39 6.41 2.96
C VAL A 92 -1.45 5.34 2.75
N LYS A 93 -1.05 4.07 2.61
CA LYS A 93 -1.94 2.91 2.47
C LYS A 93 -1.20 1.64 2.84
N VAL A 94 -1.83 0.78 3.62
CA VAL A 94 -1.43 -0.61 3.87
C VAL A 94 -2.60 -1.50 3.48
N SER A 95 -2.34 -2.59 2.77
CA SER A 95 -3.37 -3.59 2.45
C SER A 95 -2.80 -5.01 2.47
N THR A 96 -3.66 -5.98 2.78
CA THR A 96 -3.28 -7.39 2.90
C THR A 96 -4.17 -8.24 2.01
N THR A 97 -3.59 -9.24 1.36
CA THR A 97 -4.32 -10.27 0.60
C THR A 97 -3.83 -11.65 1.00
N SER A 98 -4.70 -12.65 0.96
CA SER A 98 -4.37 -14.03 1.31
C SER A 98 -5.09 -15.02 0.40
N THR A 99 -4.53 -16.22 0.26
CA THR A 99 -5.16 -17.33 -0.48
C THR A 99 -5.68 -18.39 0.47
N ASP A 100 -6.80 -19.03 0.13
CA ASP A 100 -7.28 -20.23 0.83
C ASP A 100 -6.21 -21.32 0.91
N VAL A 101 -6.21 -22.08 2.01
CA VAL A 101 -5.28 -23.19 2.21
C VAL A 101 -5.65 -24.36 1.30
N LYS A 102 -4.72 -24.78 0.44
CA LYS A 102 -4.85 -25.96 -0.41
C LYS A 102 -4.13 -27.13 0.23
N VAL A 103 -4.75 -28.31 0.28
CA VAL A 103 -4.14 -29.52 0.87
C VAL A 103 -4.30 -30.73 -0.05
N ASP A 104 -3.19 -31.26 -0.57
CA ASP A 104 -3.10 -32.54 -1.28
C ASP A 104 -2.66 -33.65 -0.31
N THR A 105 -3.18 -34.87 -0.51
CA THR A 105 -2.89 -36.02 0.37
C THR A 105 -2.87 -37.33 -0.40
N LYS A 106 -1.80 -38.10 -0.24
CA LYS A 106 -1.55 -39.39 -0.88
C LYS A 106 -1.24 -40.43 0.20
N GLU A 107 -1.83 -41.61 0.10
CA GLU A 107 -1.56 -42.78 0.95
C GLU A 107 -1.11 -43.93 0.06
N ASN A 108 -0.17 -44.75 0.54
CA ASN A 108 0.24 -45.95 -0.18
C ASN A 108 -0.89 -47.03 -0.18
N GLU A 109 -0.82 -48.00 -1.09
CA GLU A 109 -1.89 -49.01 -1.26
C GLU A 109 -2.18 -49.77 0.06
N SER A 110 -1.11 -50.14 0.77
CA SER A 110 -1.16 -50.86 2.05
C SER A 110 -1.75 -50.06 3.22
N GLY A 111 -1.83 -48.73 3.13
CA GLY A 111 -2.29 -47.86 4.22
C GLY A 111 -1.34 -47.85 5.41
N THR A 112 -0.03 -47.91 5.15
CA THR A 112 1.04 -47.81 6.16
C THR A 112 1.82 -46.52 6.10
N GLU A 113 1.65 -45.74 5.04
CA GLU A 113 2.42 -44.54 4.74
C GLU A 113 1.51 -43.51 4.08
N ALA A 114 1.60 -42.26 4.51
CA ALA A 114 0.90 -41.14 3.92
C ALA A 114 1.80 -39.91 3.80
N VAL A 115 1.73 -39.22 2.66
CA VAL A 115 2.33 -37.91 2.42
C VAL A 115 1.22 -36.91 2.19
N ALA A 116 1.30 -35.77 2.85
CA ALA A 116 0.38 -34.67 2.67
C ALA A 116 1.16 -33.37 2.47
N LYS A 117 0.65 -32.48 1.61
CA LYS A 117 1.24 -31.18 1.30
C LYS A 117 0.18 -30.11 1.45
N ALA A 118 0.52 -28.99 2.10
CA ALA A 118 -0.33 -27.84 2.27
C ALA A 118 0.36 -26.57 1.77
N GLU A 119 -0.40 -25.73 1.08
CA GLU A 119 0.07 -24.48 0.47
C GLU A 119 -0.89 -23.34 0.80
N ALA A 120 -0.35 -22.21 1.25
CA ALA A 120 -1.06 -20.96 1.48
C ALA A 120 -0.12 -19.78 1.21
N SER A 121 -0.68 -18.58 1.00
CA SER A 121 0.11 -17.37 0.84
C SER A 121 -0.57 -16.14 1.40
N VAL A 122 0.23 -15.19 1.89
CA VAL A 122 -0.19 -13.87 2.38
C VAL A 122 0.70 -12.82 1.72
N SER A 123 0.14 -11.72 1.23
CA SER A 123 0.89 -10.58 0.70
C SER A 123 0.48 -9.30 1.43
N VAL A 124 1.47 -8.57 1.95
CA VAL A 124 1.29 -7.23 2.52
C VAL A 124 1.81 -6.20 1.53
N GLU A 125 0.94 -5.30 1.07
CA GLU A 125 1.30 -4.18 0.21
C GLU A 125 1.31 -2.87 1.01
N THR A 126 2.46 -2.20 1.05
CA THR A 126 2.66 -0.90 1.69
C THR A 126 2.94 0.16 0.63
N THR A 127 2.14 1.22 0.61
CA THR A 127 2.32 2.39 -0.27
C THR A 127 2.83 3.58 0.54
N SER A 128 3.95 4.16 0.10
CA SER A 128 4.61 5.30 0.76
C SER A 128 4.92 6.42 -0.22
N VAL A 129 4.88 7.67 0.23
CA VAL A 129 5.24 8.84 -0.59
C VAL A 129 6.74 8.78 -0.90
N ALA A 130 7.11 8.71 -2.18
CA ALA A 130 8.52 8.76 -2.58
C ALA A 130 9.00 10.22 -2.73
N ALA A 131 10.32 10.43 -2.63
CA ALA A 131 10.92 11.75 -2.80
C ALA A 131 10.74 12.29 -4.22
N LYS A 132 10.60 13.61 -4.37
CA LYS A 132 10.50 14.29 -5.68
C LYS A 132 11.70 13.90 -6.56
N GLY A 133 11.43 13.42 -7.77
CA GLY A 133 12.46 12.97 -8.70
C GLY A 133 12.92 11.51 -8.54
N THR A 134 12.30 10.71 -7.66
CA THR A 134 12.53 9.25 -7.62
C THR A 134 12.17 8.65 -8.98
N ALA A 135 13.08 7.85 -9.56
CA ALA A 135 12.84 7.19 -10.84
C ALA A 135 11.65 6.22 -10.76
N VAL A 136 10.75 6.32 -11.75
CA VAL A 136 9.61 5.41 -11.94
C VAL A 136 10.11 4.11 -12.56
N GLY A 137 9.59 2.97 -12.10
CA GLY A 137 9.97 1.64 -12.58
C GLY A 137 9.87 0.56 -11.50
N GLU A 138 10.09 -0.69 -11.92
CA GLU A 138 10.10 -1.86 -11.04
C GLU A 138 11.53 -2.30 -10.75
N LYS A 139 11.78 -2.79 -9.53
CA LYS A 139 13.03 -3.47 -9.19
C LYS A 139 12.86 -4.98 -9.35
N ALA A 140 13.97 -5.66 -9.66
CA ALA A 140 14.02 -7.11 -9.61
C ALA A 140 13.60 -7.62 -8.21
N PRO A 141 12.69 -8.61 -8.13
CA PRO A 141 12.19 -9.09 -6.84
C PRO A 141 13.28 -9.83 -6.06
N VAL A 142 13.30 -9.62 -4.75
CA VAL A 142 14.26 -10.26 -3.84
C VAL A 142 13.54 -11.36 -3.07
N ALA A 143 14.04 -12.60 -3.14
CA ALA A 143 13.46 -13.75 -2.47
C ALA A 143 14.39 -14.34 -1.42
N THR A 144 13.82 -14.74 -0.28
CA THR A 144 14.49 -15.45 0.83
C THR A 144 13.62 -16.61 1.28
N SER A 145 14.22 -17.70 1.75
CA SER A 145 13.49 -18.88 2.23
C SER A 145 14.11 -19.46 3.50
N LYS A 146 13.25 -19.85 4.44
CA LYS A 146 13.64 -20.52 5.69
C LYS A 146 12.88 -21.85 5.76
N THR A 147 13.60 -22.95 5.98
CA THR A 147 13.03 -24.31 6.03
C THR A 147 13.43 -24.97 7.34
N VAL A 148 12.46 -25.61 8.00
CA VAL A 148 12.64 -26.41 9.21
C VAL A 148 11.96 -27.77 9.02
N THR A 149 12.49 -28.79 9.70
CA THR A 149 11.91 -30.14 9.73
C THR A 149 11.85 -30.63 11.17
N ASP A 150 10.64 -30.95 11.63
CA ASP A 150 10.41 -31.62 12.91
C ASP A 150 10.26 -33.14 12.67
N HIS A 151 11.12 -33.91 13.32
CA HIS A 151 11.03 -35.37 13.36
C HIS A 151 10.28 -35.81 14.61
N VAL A 152 9.17 -36.53 14.43
CA VAL A 152 8.30 -36.98 15.53
C VAL A 152 8.27 -38.50 15.54
N ASP A 153 8.94 -39.09 16.53
CA ASP A 153 8.90 -40.52 16.78
C ASP A 153 7.92 -40.89 17.91
N THR A 154 7.14 -41.94 17.71
CA THR A 154 6.16 -42.48 18.66
C THR A 154 6.12 -44.01 18.62
N ASP A 155 5.43 -44.66 19.55
CA ASP A 155 5.23 -46.12 19.50
C ASP A 155 4.37 -46.58 18.31
N GLU A 156 3.54 -45.69 17.75
CA GLU A 156 2.61 -46.01 16.66
C GLU A 156 3.18 -45.69 15.26
N TYR A 157 3.93 -44.60 15.14
CA TYR A 157 4.37 -44.03 13.86
C TYR A 157 5.62 -43.17 14.00
N VAL A 158 6.34 -43.02 12.89
CA VAL A 158 7.36 -41.99 12.66
C VAL A 158 6.73 -40.94 11.74
N ALA A 159 7.02 -39.66 11.95
CA ALA A 159 6.59 -38.59 11.08
C ALA A 159 7.68 -37.54 10.88
N ASP A 160 7.87 -37.09 9.63
CA ASP A 160 8.69 -35.94 9.28
C ASP A 160 7.77 -34.83 8.79
N VAL A 161 7.78 -33.69 9.50
CA VAL A 161 7.00 -32.50 9.15
C VAL A 161 7.96 -31.39 8.74
N THR A 162 8.04 -31.13 7.45
CA THR A 162 8.86 -30.06 6.88
C THR A 162 8.00 -28.84 6.60
N GLN A 163 8.44 -27.67 7.04
CA GLN A 163 7.85 -26.39 6.71
C GLN A 163 8.87 -25.50 6.02
N THR A 164 8.48 -24.90 4.90
CA THR A 164 9.22 -23.87 4.18
C THR A 164 8.38 -22.61 4.11
N ILE A 165 8.95 -21.49 4.53
CA ILE A 165 8.39 -20.16 4.30
C ILE A 165 9.30 -19.44 3.32
N LYS A 166 8.73 -18.98 2.20
CA LYS A 166 9.42 -18.17 1.20
C LYS A 166 8.86 -16.76 1.21
N LYS A 167 9.69 -15.79 1.60
CA LYS A 167 9.38 -14.36 1.50
C LYS A 167 9.92 -13.82 0.18
N THR A 168 9.06 -13.18 -0.62
CA THR A 168 9.42 -12.50 -1.87
C THR A 168 8.99 -11.04 -1.79
N THR A 169 9.94 -10.12 -1.91
CA THR A 169 9.70 -8.68 -1.87
C THR A 169 9.74 -8.11 -3.29
N PHE A 170 8.64 -7.47 -3.68
CA PHE A 170 8.51 -6.69 -4.91
C PHE A 170 8.54 -5.19 -4.55
N GLU A 171 9.29 -4.39 -5.30
CA GLU A 171 9.29 -2.93 -5.15
C GLU A 171 9.03 -2.28 -6.52
N LYS A 172 8.04 -1.40 -6.59
CA LYS A 172 7.77 -0.55 -7.75
C LYS A 172 7.58 0.90 -7.33
N VAL A 173 8.06 1.82 -8.17
CA VAL A 173 7.78 3.24 -8.06
C VAL A 173 6.86 3.63 -9.21
N MET A 174 5.68 4.17 -8.88
CA MET A 174 4.64 4.56 -9.83
C MET A 174 4.29 6.03 -9.68
N LYS A 175 3.77 6.68 -10.74
CA LYS A 175 3.16 8.00 -10.59
C LYS A 175 1.82 7.86 -9.89
N GLU A 176 1.42 8.88 -9.15
CA GLU A 176 0.14 8.92 -8.44
C GLU A 176 -1.08 8.70 -9.36
N ALA A 177 -1.08 9.24 -10.57
CA ALA A 177 -2.15 9.01 -11.55
C ALA A 177 -2.31 7.52 -11.96
N ASP A 178 -1.28 6.69 -11.78
CA ASP A 178 -1.26 5.27 -12.12
C ASP A 178 -1.55 4.36 -10.90
N VAL A 179 -1.77 4.92 -9.70
CA VAL A 179 -2.05 4.17 -8.47
C VAL A 179 -3.49 4.43 -8.02
N THR A 180 -4.29 3.36 -7.90
CA THR A 180 -5.66 3.43 -7.36
C THR A 180 -5.64 3.65 -5.84
N ILE A 181 -5.32 4.88 -5.41
CA ILE A 181 -5.55 5.37 -4.05
C ILE A 181 -6.94 6.00 -4.01
N THR A 182 -7.78 5.55 -3.08
CA THR A 182 -9.20 5.89 -2.94
C THR A 182 -9.45 7.26 -2.30
N LYS A 183 -8.64 8.26 -2.67
CA LYS A 183 -8.91 9.67 -2.39
C LYS A 183 -8.28 10.52 -3.48
N GLN A 184 -9.08 11.36 -4.15
CA GLN A 184 -8.58 12.30 -5.15
C GLN A 184 -7.42 13.09 -4.53
N SER A 185 -6.26 12.99 -5.16
CA SER A 185 -5.09 13.72 -4.70
C SER A 185 -5.31 15.22 -4.93
N SER A 186 -5.37 15.97 -3.83
CA SER A 186 -5.35 17.43 -3.86
C SER A 186 -3.91 17.91 -4.04
N GLY A 187 -3.40 17.77 -5.28
CA GLY A 187 -2.28 18.59 -5.70
C GLY A 187 -2.73 20.05 -5.81
N SER A 188 -1.80 20.99 -5.59
CA SER A 188 -2.05 22.42 -5.79
C SER A 188 -1.42 22.91 -7.09
N ALA A 189 -1.93 24.02 -7.61
CA ALA A 189 -1.37 24.69 -8.77
C ALA A 189 -1.21 26.19 -8.52
N ASP A 190 -0.11 26.74 -9.01
CA ASP A 190 0.03 28.17 -9.26
C ASP A 190 -0.04 28.37 -10.79
N ILE A 191 -0.92 29.25 -11.25
CA ILE A 191 -1.16 29.47 -12.68
C ILE A 191 -1.10 30.97 -12.96
N VAL A 192 -0.14 31.40 -13.79
CA VAL A 192 -0.02 32.79 -14.23
C VAL A 192 -0.45 32.93 -15.68
N PHE A 193 -1.39 33.83 -15.96
CA PHE A 193 -1.77 34.21 -17.32
C PHE A 193 -1.06 35.52 -17.71
N THR A 194 -0.24 35.45 -18.76
CA THR A 194 0.49 36.58 -19.35
C THR A 194 -0.17 36.93 -20.67
N ILE A 195 -1.00 37.97 -20.64
CA ILE A 195 -1.90 38.33 -21.73
C ILE A 195 -1.32 39.52 -22.49
N ASP A 196 -1.12 39.35 -23.79
CA ASP A 196 -0.81 40.42 -24.71
C ASP A 196 -1.98 41.41 -24.77
N LYS A 197 -1.67 42.68 -24.48
CA LYS A 197 -2.62 43.80 -24.52
C LYS A 197 -2.38 44.73 -25.71
N SER A 198 -1.63 44.32 -26.73
CA SER A 198 -1.39 45.09 -27.96
C SER A 198 -2.69 45.50 -28.68
N GLY A 199 -2.58 46.42 -29.64
CA GLY A 199 -3.71 46.85 -30.46
C GLY A 199 -4.30 45.74 -31.36
N SER A 200 -3.46 44.83 -31.87
CA SER A 200 -3.88 43.69 -32.74
C SER A 200 -4.85 42.76 -32.01
N MET A 201 -4.57 42.50 -30.73
CA MET A 201 -5.37 41.69 -29.83
C MET A 201 -6.81 42.21 -29.64
N GLY A 202 -7.15 43.44 -30.04
CA GLY A 202 -8.47 44.06 -29.81
C GLY A 202 -9.69 43.23 -30.26
N SER A 203 -9.57 42.41 -31.31
CA SER A 203 -10.64 41.49 -31.75
C SER A 203 -10.65 40.14 -31.03
N SER A 204 -9.50 39.70 -30.52
CA SER A 204 -9.29 38.40 -29.85
C SER A 204 -9.46 38.48 -28.33
N ILE A 205 -9.15 39.62 -27.72
CA ILE A 205 -8.98 39.80 -26.27
C ILE A 205 -10.25 39.48 -25.48
N GLN A 206 -11.44 39.83 -25.99
CA GLN A 206 -12.70 39.55 -25.30
C GLN A 206 -12.97 38.04 -25.23
N ASN A 207 -12.67 37.31 -26.31
CA ASN A 207 -12.77 35.86 -26.34
C ASN A 207 -11.71 35.24 -25.40
N VAL A 208 -10.47 35.75 -25.41
CA VAL A 208 -9.41 35.36 -24.47
C VAL A 208 -9.87 35.48 -23.02
N MET A 209 -10.43 36.62 -22.63
CA MET A 209 -10.95 36.85 -21.27
C MET A 209 -12.08 35.87 -20.90
N GLN A 210 -13.08 35.69 -21.77
CA GLN A 210 -14.21 34.78 -21.51
C GLN A 210 -13.74 33.34 -21.27
N ASN A 211 -12.70 32.92 -21.99
CA ASN A 211 -12.20 31.54 -21.96
C ASN A 211 -11.28 31.28 -20.76
N ILE A 212 -10.47 32.27 -20.37
CA ILE A 212 -9.73 32.24 -19.11
C ILE A 212 -10.72 32.24 -17.93
N GLU A 213 -11.80 33.03 -17.98
CA GLU A 213 -12.86 33.00 -16.96
C GLU A 213 -13.53 31.61 -16.88
N ALA A 214 -13.93 31.02 -18.03
CA ALA A 214 -14.53 29.68 -18.07
C ALA A 214 -13.59 28.62 -17.48
N PHE A 215 -12.31 28.65 -17.85
CA PHE A 215 -11.27 27.76 -17.32
C PHE A 215 -11.10 27.89 -15.80
N VAL A 216 -11.00 29.11 -15.28
CA VAL A 216 -10.85 29.37 -13.84
C VAL A 216 -12.07 28.87 -13.05
N ARG A 217 -13.28 29.07 -13.58
CA ARG A 217 -14.52 28.55 -12.99
C ARG A 217 -14.57 27.01 -13.03
N ASP A 218 -14.09 26.40 -14.11
CA ASP A 218 -14.01 24.95 -14.26
C ASP A 218 -13.03 24.30 -13.27
N LEU A 219 -11.83 24.87 -13.07
CA LEU A 219 -10.88 24.43 -12.02
C LEU A 219 -11.52 24.42 -10.63
N ALA A 220 -12.23 25.50 -10.27
CA ALA A 220 -12.93 25.61 -9.00
C ALA A 220 -14.05 24.55 -8.87
N SER A 221 -14.81 24.30 -9.95
CA SER A 221 -15.86 23.26 -9.97
C SER A 221 -15.29 21.85 -9.78
N LYS A 222 -14.11 21.57 -10.35
CA LYS A 222 -13.35 20.32 -10.24
C LYS A 222 -12.56 20.19 -8.93
N LYS A 223 -12.67 21.19 -8.03
CA LYS A 223 -11.98 21.25 -6.72
C LYS A 223 -10.45 21.18 -6.82
N VAL A 224 -9.88 21.74 -7.89
CA VAL A 224 -8.43 21.91 -8.01
C VAL A 224 -7.99 23.06 -7.09
N ASP A 225 -7.00 22.84 -6.22
CA ASP A 225 -6.49 23.90 -5.35
C ASP A 225 -5.53 24.84 -6.11
N ALA A 226 -6.10 25.78 -6.87
CA ALA A 226 -5.35 26.69 -7.72
C ALA A 226 -5.22 28.10 -7.10
N ARG A 227 -4.03 28.68 -7.21
CA ARG A 227 -3.80 30.13 -7.09
C ARG A 227 -3.53 30.73 -8.47
N LEU A 228 -4.04 31.93 -8.70
CA LEU A 228 -4.13 32.55 -10.02
C LEU A 228 -3.39 33.89 -10.02
N GLY A 229 -2.42 34.04 -10.90
CA GLY A 229 -1.72 35.29 -11.17
C GLY A 229 -2.06 35.82 -12.56
N LEU A 230 -2.01 37.15 -12.72
CA LEU A 230 -2.37 37.82 -13.96
C LEU A 230 -1.31 38.87 -14.32
N ILE A 231 -0.96 38.92 -15.60
CA ILE A 231 -0.12 39.95 -16.21
C ILE A 231 -0.80 40.40 -17.50
N ALA A 232 -0.87 41.71 -17.71
CA ALA A 232 -1.11 42.28 -19.04
C ALA A 232 0.18 42.93 -19.52
N TYR A 233 0.65 42.60 -20.73
CA TYR A 233 1.93 43.07 -21.25
C TYR A 233 1.78 43.56 -22.69
N GLU A 234 2.62 44.53 -23.04
CA GLU A 234 2.86 44.93 -24.43
C GLU A 234 4.39 44.90 -24.60
N SER A 235 5.05 46.02 -24.35
CA SER A 235 6.51 46.11 -24.28
C SER A 235 7.01 45.86 -22.86
N ALA A 236 8.31 45.63 -22.69
CA ALA A 236 8.96 45.50 -21.39
C ALA A 236 8.90 46.79 -20.53
N LYS A 237 8.45 47.91 -21.12
CA LYS A 237 8.21 49.19 -20.45
C LYS A 237 6.76 49.36 -19.99
N ASP A 238 5.82 48.63 -20.57
CA ASP A 238 4.40 48.66 -20.24
C ASP A 238 3.88 47.24 -19.93
N VAL A 239 4.21 46.81 -18.70
CA VAL A 239 3.78 45.53 -18.13
C VAL A 239 3.03 45.78 -16.82
N GLN A 240 1.76 45.38 -16.78
CA GLN A 240 0.93 45.41 -15.59
C GLN A 240 0.98 44.07 -14.85
N TYR A 241 1.76 44.00 -13.78
CA TYR A 241 1.79 42.88 -12.84
C TYR A 241 0.69 43.04 -11.77
N PHE A 242 -0.45 42.38 -11.97
CA PHE A 242 -1.60 42.53 -11.08
C PHE A 242 -1.28 42.13 -9.63
N ASP A 243 -1.90 42.80 -8.68
CA ASP A 243 -1.72 42.59 -7.26
C ASP A 243 -3.06 42.24 -6.60
N PHE A 244 -3.04 41.20 -5.77
CA PHE A 244 -4.19 40.65 -5.09
C PHE A 244 -3.93 40.70 -3.59
N ASN A 245 -4.15 41.87 -3.00
CA ASN A 245 -4.01 42.13 -1.56
C ASN A 245 -2.61 41.80 -1.00
N GLY A 246 -1.55 42.18 -1.72
CA GLY A 246 -0.14 42.00 -1.31
C GLY A 246 0.54 40.73 -1.84
N SER A 247 -0.10 40.00 -2.75
CA SER A 247 0.46 38.84 -3.46
C SER A 247 0.21 38.96 -4.96
N LYS A 248 1.07 38.33 -5.77
CA LYS A 248 0.84 38.17 -7.22
C LYS A 248 -0.10 37.01 -7.56
N PHE A 249 -0.69 36.39 -6.55
CA PHE A 249 -1.57 35.23 -6.65
C PHE A 249 -2.85 35.41 -5.80
N THR A 250 -4.01 35.04 -6.36
CA THR A 250 -5.27 34.94 -5.59
C THR A 250 -5.92 33.57 -5.72
N LYS A 251 -6.65 33.14 -4.68
CA LYS A 251 -7.62 32.02 -4.76
C LYS A 251 -9.05 32.52 -5.03
N ASN A 252 -9.28 33.83 -5.03
CA ASN A 252 -10.59 34.43 -5.23
C ASN A 252 -10.88 34.58 -6.73
N VAL A 253 -11.68 33.66 -7.26
CA VAL A 253 -12.10 33.62 -8.66
C VAL A 253 -12.75 34.93 -9.13
N GLU A 254 -13.61 35.56 -8.33
CA GLU A 254 -14.30 36.78 -8.75
C GLU A 254 -13.38 38.02 -8.71
N GLU A 255 -12.41 38.06 -7.79
CA GLU A 255 -11.36 39.09 -7.76
C GLU A 255 -10.46 38.98 -9.00
N TYR A 256 -10.04 37.75 -9.33
CA TYR A 256 -9.27 37.46 -10.54
C TYR A 256 -10.03 37.86 -11.81
N ILE A 257 -11.31 37.49 -11.93
CA ILE A 257 -12.14 37.83 -13.09
C ILE A 257 -12.37 39.35 -13.20
N LYS A 258 -12.52 40.06 -12.09
CA LYS A 258 -12.59 41.52 -12.07
C LYS A 258 -11.29 42.15 -12.60
N ALA A 259 -10.13 41.63 -12.19
CA ALA A 259 -8.84 42.08 -12.70
C ALA A 259 -8.67 41.78 -14.19
N LEU A 260 -9.00 40.57 -14.63
CA LEU A 260 -8.98 40.14 -16.04
C LEU A 260 -9.81 41.05 -16.95
N ARG A 261 -11.05 41.37 -16.53
CA ARG A 261 -11.96 42.26 -17.27
C ARG A 261 -11.55 43.75 -17.24
N SER A 262 -10.52 44.12 -16.48
CA SER A 262 -10.01 45.50 -16.42
C SER A 262 -8.89 45.79 -17.42
N ILE A 263 -8.34 44.76 -18.09
CA ILE A 263 -7.29 44.92 -19.10
C ILE A 263 -7.85 45.71 -20.30
N GLN A 264 -7.14 46.76 -20.68
CA GLN A 264 -7.43 47.56 -21.87
C GLN A 264 -6.31 47.34 -22.90
N THR A 265 -6.68 47.24 -24.18
CA THR A 265 -5.71 47.10 -25.26
C THR A 265 -5.10 48.45 -25.66
N GLY A 266 -3.81 48.46 -25.99
CA GLY A 266 -3.08 49.64 -26.45
C GLY A 266 -1.67 49.28 -26.92
N GLY A 267 -1.10 50.16 -27.74
CA GLY A 267 0.26 50.03 -28.26
C GLY A 267 0.46 48.87 -29.25
N GLY A 268 1.69 48.38 -29.35
CA GLY A 268 2.11 47.42 -30.39
C GLY A 268 3.64 47.27 -30.47
N THR A 269 4.21 46.54 -29.52
CA THR A 269 5.61 46.12 -29.46
C THR A 269 5.68 44.95 -28.47
N GLU A 270 5.95 43.74 -28.94
CA GLU A 270 5.54 42.52 -28.24
C GLU A 270 6.73 41.84 -27.56
N GLU A 271 6.99 42.16 -26.29
CA GLU A 271 8.22 41.77 -25.57
C GLU A 271 7.99 40.75 -24.43
N PRO A 272 7.41 39.56 -24.70
CA PRO A 272 6.96 38.62 -23.66
C PRO A 272 8.09 38.00 -22.83
N THR A 273 9.34 38.04 -23.29
CA THR A 273 10.48 37.53 -22.52
C THR A 273 10.69 38.28 -21.22
N ALA A 274 10.37 39.58 -21.16
CA ALA A 274 10.47 40.38 -19.95
C ALA A 274 9.53 39.89 -18.82
N PRO A 275 8.19 39.82 -19.00
CA PRO A 275 7.30 39.28 -17.97
C PRO A 275 7.56 37.79 -17.67
N LEU A 276 7.85 36.97 -18.68
CA LEU A 276 8.12 35.53 -18.47
C LEU A 276 9.40 35.26 -17.68
N HIS A 277 10.44 36.08 -17.86
CA HIS A 277 11.64 36.03 -17.04
C HIS A 277 11.41 36.62 -15.64
N HIS A 278 10.63 37.70 -15.52
CA HIS A 278 10.27 38.30 -14.22
C HIS A 278 9.58 37.29 -13.31
N ILE A 279 8.53 36.61 -13.77
CA ILE A 279 7.83 35.60 -12.95
C ILE A 279 8.75 34.45 -12.52
N ALA A 280 9.78 34.12 -13.29
CA ALA A 280 10.69 33.03 -12.99
C ALA A 280 11.83 33.41 -12.03
N THR A 281 12.14 34.69 -11.87
CA THR A 281 13.35 35.17 -11.16
C THR A 281 13.09 36.16 -10.02
N SER A 282 11.97 36.89 -10.08
CA SER A 282 11.64 37.91 -9.08
C SER A 282 11.05 37.30 -7.80
N LYS A 283 11.24 38.01 -6.68
CA LYS A 283 10.80 37.60 -5.34
C LYS A 283 9.40 38.08 -4.97
N ASP A 284 8.78 38.94 -5.79
CA ASP A 284 7.40 39.39 -5.61
C ASP A 284 6.37 38.32 -6.04
N TYR A 285 6.73 37.44 -6.98
CA TYR A 285 5.97 36.24 -7.30
C TYR A 285 6.21 35.15 -6.24
N ASP A 286 5.33 35.10 -5.24
CA ASP A 286 5.36 34.16 -4.12
C ASP A 286 4.93 32.73 -4.50
N TRP A 287 5.55 32.15 -5.54
CA TRP A 287 5.29 30.78 -5.97
C TRP A 287 5.38 29.78 -4.81
N SER A 288 4.39 28.92 -4.70
CA SER A 288 4.26 27.97 -3.60
C SER A 288 5.44 27.00 -3.60
N THR A 289 5.95 26.76 -2.39
CA THR A 289 7.06 25.86 -2.09
C THR A 289 6.58 24.47 -1.66
N ALA A 290 5.26 24.23 -1.65
CA ALA A 290 4.70 22.91 -1.34
C ALA A 290 5.18 21.86 -2.36
N SER A 291 5.61 20.70 -1.88
CA SER A 291 6.25 19.66 -2.71
C SER A 291 5.34 19.05 -3.78
N ASN A 292 4.02 19.20 -3.63
CA ASN A 292 2.98 18.78 -4.56
C ASN A 292 2.39 19.94 -5.39
N ASN A 293 2.91 21.15 -5.28
CA ASN A 293 2.46 22.28 -6.10
C ASN A 293 3.09 22.21 -7.50
N ARG A 294 2.29 22.52 -8.53
CA ARG A 294 2.75 22.66 -9.92
C ARG A 294 2.65 24.11 -10.37
N ARG A 295 3.63 24.57 -11.14
CA ARG A 295 3.73 25.96 -11.59
C ARG A 295 3.50 26.01 -13.08
N PHE A 296 2.50 26.78 -13.51
CA PHE A 296 2.15 26.96 -14.90
C PHE A 296 2.21 28.44 -15.25
N ALA A 297 2.78 28.74 -16.41
CA ALA A 297 2.65 30.03 -17.06
C ALA A 297 1.92 29.84 -18.39
N PHE A 298 1.10 30.81 -18.74
CA PHE A 298 0.56 30.97 -20.07
C PHE A 298 1.08 32.27 -20.66
N LEU A 299 1.48 32.21 -21.92
CA LEU A 299 1.56 33.38 -22.78
C LEU A 299 0.38 33.35 -23.77
N ILE A 300 -0.31 34.46 -23.93
CA ILE A 300 -1.36 34.64 -24.93
C ILE A 300 -0.96 35.83 -25.80
N THR A 301 -0.81 35.65 -27.11
CA THR A 301 -0.40 36.69 -28.07
C THR A 301 -0.83 36.30 -29.49
N ASP A 302 -1.00 37.27 -30.39
CA ASP A 302 -1.24 37.03 -31.82
C ASP A 302 -0.03 37.29 -32.73
N GLU A 303 1.13 37.63 -32.16
CA GLU A 303 2.36 37.97 -32.91
C GLU A 303 3.63 37.26 -32.37
N SER A 304 4.81 37.73 -32.82
CA SER A 304 6.11 37.09 -32.56
C SER A 304 6.79 37.61 -31.28
N ILE A 305 8.12 37.56 -31.17
CA ILE A 305 8.86 38.11 -30.00
C ILE A 305 9.77 39.24 -30.48
N ASP A 306 9.49 40.45 -30.00
CA ASP A 306 10.31 41.64 -30.21
C ASP A 306 11.47 41.75 -29.20
N PHE A 307 12.49 42.51 -29.62
CA PHE A 307 13.67 42.88 -28.83
C PHE A 307 13.99 44.38 -28.98
N SER A 308 12.95 45.22 -28.93
CA SER A 308 13.00 46.66 -29.20
C SER A 308 13.52 47.48 -28.01
N THR A 309 13.34 46.97 -26.79
CA THR A 309 13.85 47.55 -25.54
C THR A 309 15.26 47.02 -25.25
N PRO A 310 16.28 47.89 -25.14
CA PRO A 310 17.64 47.46 -24.85
C PRO A 310 17.76 46.72 -23.50
N GLY A 311 18.38 45.54 -23.52
CA GLY A 311 18.69 44.77 -22.31
C GLY A 311 17.56 43.89 -21.78
N ILE A 312 16.47 43.65 -22.53
CA ILE A 312 15.48 42.65 -22.15
C ILE A 312 16.06 41.22 -22.25
N PRO A 313 15.53 40.25 -21.46
CA PRO A 313 15.98 38.86 -21.52
C PRO A 313 15.78 38.22 -22.90
N THR A 314 16.74 37.41 -23.32
CA THR A 314 16.61 36.58 -24.52
C THR A 314 15.67 35.38 -24.30
N VAL A 315 15.27 34.71 -25.40
CA VAL A 315 14.55 33.43 -25.33
C VAL A 315 15.33 32.36 -24.54
N GLU A 316 16.65 32.32 -24.67
CA GLU A 316 17.48 31.34 -23.96
C GLU A 316 17.55 31.61 -22.45
N GLU A 317 17.76 32.86 -22.06
CA GLU A 317 17.75 33.27 -20.64
C GLU A 317 16.38 33.03 -20.00
N THR A 318 15.31 33.38 -20.71
CA THR A 318 13.92 33.13 -20.28
C THR A 318 13.65 31.64 -20.11
N LEU A 319 14.05 30.80 -21.08
CA LEU A 319 13.94 29.34 -20.98
C LEU A 319 14.71 28.77 -19.78
N LYS A 320 15.94 29.27 -19.55
CA LYS A 320 16.79 28.86 -18.43
C LYS A 320 16.15 29.24 -17.09
N ALA A 321 15.59 30.44 -16.98
CA ALA A 321 14.89 30.91 -15.80
C ALA A 321 13.63 30.07 -15.50
N LEU A 322 12.75 29.87 -16.49
CA LEU A 322 11.52 29.06 -16.35
C LEU A 322 11.84 27.62 -15.91
N LYS A 323 12.89 27.00 -16.50
CA LYS A 323 13.39 25.68 -16.07
C LYS A 323 13.90 25.67 -14.63
N ALA A 324 14.67 26.68 -14.22
CA ALA A 324 15.17 26.80 -12.85
C ALA A 324 14.04 26.99 -11.82
N ALA A 325 12.96 27.65 -12.22
CA ALA A 325 11.76 27.88 -11.41
C ALA A 325 10.76 26.71 -11.40
N ASP A 326 10.99 25.63 -12.16
CA ASP A 326 10.05 24.49 -12.37
C ASP A 326 8.68 24.94 -12.93
N ILE A 327 8.68 25.95 -13.81
CA ILE A 327 7.49 26.51 -14.47
C ILE A 327 7.30 25.86 -15.84
N SER A 328 6.13 25.26 -16.08
CA SER A 328 5.69 24.83 -17.42
C SER A 328 5.02 25.99 -18.16
N LEU A 329 5.59 26.43 -19.29
CA LEU A 329 5.08 27.52 -20.10
C LEU A 329 4.32 26.98 -21.31
N SER A 330 3.00 27.19 -21.32
CA SER A 330 2.16 26.97 -22.51
C SER A 330 1.95 28.29 -23.25
N VAL A 331 1.90 28.22 -24.59
CA VAL A 331 1.64 29.41 -25.43
C VAL A 331 0.33 29.21 -26.17
N VAL A 332 -0.49 30.26 -26.15
CA VAL A 332 -1.70 30.43 -26.92
C VAL A 332 -1.39 31.48 -27.97
N GLY A 333 -1.26 31.06 -29.23
CA GLY A 333 -0.91 31.99 -30.29
C GLY A 333 -1.28 31.49 -31.67
N VAL A 334 -1.04 32.33 -32.66
CA VAL A 334 -1.35 32.03 -34.06
C VAL A 334 -0.46 30.92 -34.61
N THR A 335 -1.04 29.96 -35.31
CA THR A 335 -0.32 28.73 -35.74
C THR A 335 0.98 28.96 -36.54
N TYR A 336 1.17 30.10 -37.23
CA TYR A 336 2.43 30.41 -37.92
C TYR A 336 3.57 30.84 -36.98
N GLU A 337 3.27 31.45 -35.83
CA GLU A 337 4.28 31.84 -34.82
C GLU A 337 4.71 30.67 -33.92
N LYS A 338 4.15 29.46 -34.13
CA LYS A 338 4.51 28.26 -33.36
C LYS A 338 6.01 27.97 -33.35
N THR A 339 6.74 28.30 -34.41
CA THR A 339 8.19 28.11 -34.48
C THR A 339 8.95 29.04 -33.54
N THR A 340 8.51 30.30 -33.43
CA THR A 340 9.07 31.34 -32.56
C THR A 340 9.07 30.92 -31.10
N PHE A 341 7.95 30.35 -30.64
CA PHE A 341 7.77 29.92 -29.25
C PHE A 341 8.18 28.47 -28.96
N LYS A 342 8.50 27.66 -29.98
CA LYS A 342 8.84 26.24 -29.84
C LYS A 342 9.91 25.96 -28.76
N PRO A 343 11.04 26.70 -28.67
CA PRO A 343 12.06 26.43 -27.65
C PRO A 343 11.56 26.59 -26.22
N LEU A 344 10.67 27.56 -25.99
CA LEU A 344 10.06 27.83 -24.68
C LEU A 344 9.07 26.74 -24.30
N VAL A 345 8.14 26.40 -25.21
CA VAL A 345 7.09 25.40 -24.98
C VAL A 345 7.67 24.00 -24.77
N GLU A 346 8.46 23.50 -25.73
CA GLU A 346 9.03 22.15 -25.65
C GLU A 346 10.05 22.05 -24.52
N GLY A 347 10.83 23.12 -24.31
CA GLY A 347 11.83 23.18 -23.25
C GLY A 347 11.26 23.16 -21.84
N THR A 348 10.03 23.65 -21.64
CA THR A 348 9.34 23.67 -20.33
C THR A 348 8.24 22.62 -20.18
N LYS A 349 7.98 21.82 -21.23
CA LYS A 349 6.94 20.78 -21.31
C LYS A 349 5.50 21.32 -21.29
N GLY A 350 5.31 22.54 -21.79
CA GLY A 350 3.97 23.12 -21.99
C GLY A 350 3.33 22.67 -23.31
N LEU A 351 2.21 23.31 -23.64
CA LEU A 351 1.46 23.11 -24.89
C LEU A 351 1.50 24.36 -25.78
N TYR A 352 1.40 24.18 -27.10
CA TYR A 352 1.11 25.27 -28.03
C TYR A 352 -0.32 25.12 -28.53
N LEU A 353 -1.16 26.13 -28.32
CA LEU A 353 -2.59 26.16 -28.62
C LEU A 353 -2.88 27.28 -29.63
N ASP A 354 -3.79 27.05 -30.57
CA ASP A 354 -4.12 28.04 -31.62
C ASP A 354 -5.13 29.09 -31.12
N ILE A 355 -4.70 30.34 -31.00
CA ILE A 355 -5.55 31.46 -30.53
C ILE A 355 -6.79 31.71 -31.41
N ARG A 356 -6.79 31.24 -32.68
CA ARG A 356 -7.87 31.47 -33.65
C ARG A 356 -9.01 30.47 -33.57
N GLN A 357 -8.84 29.36 -32.87
CA GLN A 357 -9.93 28.40 -32.65
C GLN A 357 -10.83 28.91 -31.52
N GLU A 358 -11.95 28.21 -31.30
CA GLU A 358 -12.78 28.40 -30.12
C GLU A 358 -11.94 28.11 -28.85
N PHE A 359 -11.33 29.17 -28.32
CA PHE A 359 -10.37 29.09 -27.23
C PHE A 359 -11.02 28.62 -25.91
N SER A 360 -12.36 28.68 -25.85
CA SER A 360 -13.25 28.01 -24.89
C SER A 360 -13.01 26.50 -24.83
N SER A 361 -12.85 25.87 -25.99
CA SER A 361 -12.63 24.42 -26.12
C SER A 361 -11.18 24.03 -25.82
N LEU A 362 -10.22 24.89 -26.18
CA LEU A 362 -8.78 24.64 -26.03
C LEU A 362 -8.32 24.69 -24.56
N LEU A 363 -8.80 25.66 -23.77
CA LEU A 363 -8.46 25.73 -22.35
C LEU A 363 -9.23 24.71 -21.49
N ASN A 364 -10.49 24.40 -21.82
CA ASN A 364 -11.39 23.70 -20.90
C ASN A 364 -11.25 22.16 -20.89
N ARG A 365 -10.89 21.53 -22.01
CA ARG A 365 -10.72 20.06 -22.05
C ARG A 365 -9.27 19.64 -22.04
N ASP A 366 -8.53 19.95 -23.09
CA ASP A 366 -7.22 19.34 -23.30
C ASP A 366 -6.18 19.96 -22.35
N PHE A 367 -6.28 21.27 -22.08
CA PHE A 367 -5.48 21.91 -21.04
C PHE A 367 -5.96 21.63 -19.61
N THR A 368 -7.26 21.69 -19.27
CA THR A 368 -7.69 21.28 -17.91
C THR A 368 -7.28 19.83 -17.62
N ASN A 369 -7.43 18.91 -18.58
CA ASN A 369 -6.92 17.55 -18.42
C ASN A 369 -5.40 17.54 -18.23
N HIS A 370 -4.65 18.36 -18.95
CA HIS A 370 -3.20 18.49 -18.75
C HIS A 370 -2.82 19.05 -17.36
N VAL A 371 -3.52 20.06 -16.84
CA VAL A 371 -3.26 20.58 -15.48
C VAL A 371 -3.70 19.60 -14.42
N VAL A 372 -4.94 19.08 -14.46
CA VAL A 372 -5.42 18.08 -13.51
C VAL A 372 -4.48 16.87 -13.49
N LYS A 373 -4.08 16.37 -14.67
CA LYS A 373 -3.11 15.28 -14.80
C LYS A 373 -1.73 15.67 -14.29
N THR A 374 -1.15 16.82 -14.65
CA THR A 374 0.20 17.21 -14.21
C THR A 374 0.27 17.52 -12.70
N VAL A 375 -0.81 18.05 -12.14
CA VAL A 375 -1.02 18.28 -10.70
C VAL A 375 -1.11 16.94 -9.95
N GLN A 376 -1.86 15.97 -10.49
CA GLN A 376 -1.93 14.60 -9.94
C GLN A 376 -0.65 13.77 -10.20
N GLU A 377 0.05 13.98 -11.32
CA GLU A 377 1.40 13.45 -11.54
C GLU A 377 2.47 14.18 -10.69
N GLY A 378 2.06 15.06 -9.76
CA GLY A 378 2.90 15.68 -8.74
C GLY A 378 3.64 14.66 -7.87
N ARG A 379 2.94 13.61 -7.43
CA ARG A 379 3.47 12.61 -6.50
C ARG A 379 3.90 11.33 -7.22
N VAL A 380 4.93 10.71 -6.65
CA VAL A 380 5.35 9.34 -6.95
C VAL A 380 5.20 8.50 -5.69
N TYR A 381 4.72 7.28 -5.84
CA TYR A 381 4.53 6.33 -4.76
C TYR A 381 5.52 5.18 -4.89
N ARG A 382 6.18 4.86 -3.77
CA ARG A 382 6.92 3.61 -3.59
C ARG A 382 5.95 2.58 -3.01
N ILE A 383 5.66 1.55 -3.79
CA ILE A 383 4.83 0.42 -3.41
C ILE A 383 5.75 -0.77 -3.16
N VAL A 384 5.68 -1.33 -1.96
CA VAL A 384 6.43 -2.53 -1.56
C VAL A 384 5.42 -3.63 -1.23
N THR A 385 5.52 -4.76 -1.94
CA THR A 385 4.67 -5.93 -1.70
C THR A 385 5.55 -7.07 -1.17
N GLU A 386 5.35 -7.44 0.09
CA GLU A 386 6.02 -8.60 0.71
C GLU A 386 5.07 -9.80 0.69
N LYS A 387 5.37 -10.78 -0.17
CA LYS A 387 4.61 -12.03 -0.32
C LYS A 387 5.28 -13.16 0.44
N TYR A 388 4.54 -13.80 1.34
CA TYR A 388 4.95 -14.94 2.14
C TYR A 388 4.20 -16.18 1.62
N ASP A 389 4.93 -17.09 0.99
CA ASP A 389 4.44 -18.41 0.59
C ASP A 389 4.76 -19.43 1.68
N PHE A 390 3.73 -20.05 2.23
CA PHE A 390 3.81 -21.08 3.27
C PHE A 390 3.59 -22.45 2.61
N LEU A 391 4.61 -23.30 2.64
CA LEU A 391 4.56 -24.67 2.16
C LEU A 391 4.87 -25.62 3.31
N ALA A 392 3.98 -26.56 3.59
CA ALA A 392 4.17 -27.56 4.63
C ALA A 392 3.96 -28.97 4.06
N GLU A 393 4.80 -29.90 4.44
CA GLU A 393 4.74 -31.31 4.02
C GLU A 393 4.87 -32.21 5.25
N ALA A 394 3.93 -33.15 5.39
CA ALA A 394 3.92 -34.14 6.46
C ALA A 394 3.97 -35.55 5.85
N HIS A 395 5.07 -36.25 6.09
CA HIS A 395 5.25 -37.66 5.77
C HIS A 395 5.09 -38.48 7.04
N VAL A 396 4.22 -39.49 7.03
CA VAL A 396 3.91 -40.32 8.21
C VAL A 396 3.96 -41.79 7.84
N VAL A 397 4.73 -42.58 8.60
CA VAL A 397 4.94 -44.02 8.41
C VAL A 397 4.56 -44.76 9.70
N LEU A 398 3.66 -45.74 9.61
CA LEU A 398 3.29 -46.60 10.75
C LEU A 398 4.42 -47.56 11.11
N LYS A 399 4.73 -47.67 12.41
CA LYS A 399 5.62 -48.73 12.91
C LYS A 399 4.92 -50.09 12.82
N GLN A 400 5.63 -51.10 12.33
CA GLN A 400 5.14 -52.48 12.37
C GLN A 400 5.17 -52.98 13.82
N LYS A 401 4.01 -53.34 14.37
CA LYS A 401 3.95 -54.00 15.67
C LYS A 401 4.59 -55.38 15.55
N ALA A 402 5.64 -55.63 16.34
CA ALA A 402 6.32 -56.92 16.37
C ALA A 402 5.31 -58.06 16.58
N PRO A 403 5.46 -59.23 15.91
CA PRO A 403 4.61 -60.37 16.17
C PRO A 403 4.66 -60.75 17.65
N ALA A 404 3.50 -60.96 18.27
CA ALA A 404 3.46 -61.58 19.59
C ALA A 404 4.11 -62.97 19.49
N PRO A 405 4.93 -63.39 20.47
CA PRO A 405 5.62 -64.67 20.41
C PRO A 405 4.62 -65.80 20.21
N THR A 406 4.81 -66.57 19.13
CA THR A 406 3.91 -67.65 18.72
C THR A 406 3.96 -68.78 19.73
N VAL A 407 2.95 -68.85 20.60
CA VAL A 407 2.76 -70.00 21.50
C VAL A 407 2.58 -71.26 20.66
N ALA A 408 3.46 -72.24 20.87
CA ALA A 408 3.44 -73.51 20.17
C ALA A 408 2.12 -74.27 20.46
N LYS A 409 1.60 -74.93 19.42
CA LYS A 409 0.28 -75.57 19.39
C LYS A 409 0.28 -76.89 20.19
N PRO A 410 -0.53 -77.06 21.25
CA PRO A 410 -0.70 -78.36 21.90
C PRO A 410 -1.64 -79.28 21.13
N ILE A 411 -1.46 -80.57 21.31
CA ILE A 411 -2.27 -81.67 20.78
C ILE A 411 -3.37 -82.03 21.79
N GLY A 412 -4.56 -82.40 21.32
CA GLY A 412 -5.42 -83.39 22.01
C GLY A 412 -6.22 -82.98 23.27
N SER A 413 -7.54 -82.83 23.08
CA SER A 413 -8.64 -83.22 23.98
C SER A 413 -8.38 -83.52 25.48
N THR A 414 -9.02 -82.78 26.40
CA THR A 414 -10.10 -83.28 27.31
C THR A 414 -10.60 -82.19 28.28
N LYS A 415 -11.70 -82.49 29.02
CA LYS A 415 -12.45 -81.56 29.91
C LYS A 415 -11.78 -81.34 31.30
N PRO A 416 -12.16 -80.27 32.04
CA PRO A 416 -11.37 -79.75 33.17
C PRO A 416 -11.67 -80.39 34.53
N VAL A 417 -10.66 -80.45 35.40
CA VAL A 417 -10.81 -80.67 36.87
C VAL A 417 -9.75 -79.83 37.60
N TYR A 418 -10.13 -79.15 38.69
CA TYR A 418 -9.23 -78.39 39.57
C TYR A 418 -8.72 -79.25 40.73
N HIS A 419 -7.44 -79.13 41.10
CA HIS A 419 -6.97 -79.46 42.45
C HIS A 419 -5.92 -78.46 42.95
N THR A 420 -6.07 -78.06 44.21
CA THR A 420 -5.12 -77.25 45.01
C THR A 420 -3.97 -78.10 45.54
N THR A 421 -2.83 -77.49 45.89
CA THR A 421 -2.15 -77.56 47.22
C THR A 421 -0.89 -76.67 47.21
N SER A 422 -0.49 -76.15 48.38
CA SER A 422 0.56 -75.14 48.62
C SER A 422 1.80 -75.72 49.36
N ILE A 423 2.64 -74.81 49.93
CA ILE A 423 3.90 -75.03 50.68
C ILE A 423 5.13 -75.18 49.74
N SER A 424 6.31 -74.57 49.96
CA SER A 424 6.90 -73.93 51.17
C SER A 424 7.63 -72.59 50.91
N ASN A 425 8.19 -72.01 51.99
CA ASN A 425 8.99 -70.78 52.08
C ASN A 425 10.49 -70.97 51.75
N LYS A 426 11.15 -69.89 51.31
CA LYS A 426 12.42 -69.48 51.96
C LYS A 426 12.53 -67.95 52.03
N VAL A 427 12.66 -67.43 53.25
CA VAL A 427 12.86 -66.00 53.56
C VAL A 427 14.35 -65.71 53.72
N ALA A 428 14.79 -64.54 53.28
CA ALA A 428 15.98 -63.83 53.75
C ALA A 428 15.64 -62.33 53.79
N GLU A 429 16.23 -61.59 54.73
CA GLU A 429 15.58 -60.44 55.37
C GLU A 429 15.87 -59.05 54.76
N LEU A 430 14.99 -58.09 55.06
CA LEU A 430 15.22 -56.66 54.87
C LEU A 430 16.07 -56.06 56.01
N PRO A 431 16.95 -55.07 55.73
CA PRO A 431 17.21 -53.96 56.63
C PRO A 431 16.17 -52.83 56.45
N LYS A 432 15.91 -52.06 57.52
CA LYS A 432 14.78 -51.11 57.62
C LYS A 432 15.15 -49.65 57.26
N THR A 433 14.20 -48.97 56.61
CA THR A 433 13.82 -47.54 56.73
C THR A 433 14.89 -46.44 56.83
N GLY A 434 14.84 -45.52 55.86
CA GLY A 434 15.27 -44.12 55.98
C GLY A 434 14.53 -43.28 54.92
N GLU A 435 13.94 -42.16 55.32
CA GLU A 435 13.05 -41.36 54.46
C GLU A 435 13.80 -40.58 53.37
N GLN A 436 13.22 -40.50 52.17
CA GLN A 436 12.85 -39.22 51.53
C GLN A 436 11.88 -39.53 50.37
N VAL A 437 10.64 -39.01 50.46
CA VAL A 437 9.64 -39.13 49.40
C VAL A 437 9.61 -37.81 48.63
N SER A 438 9.84 -37.86 47.32
CA SER A 438 9.51 -36.77 46.39
C SER A 438 8.60 -37.33 45.31
N SER A 439 7.29 -37.26 45.57
CA SER A 439 6.24 -37.75 44.70
C SER A 439 5.48 -36.60 44.04
N GLY A 440 5.19 -36.74 42.74
CA GLY A 440 3.90 -36.32 42.20
C GLY A 440 3.85 -34.98 41.46
N LEU A 441 3.39 -35.04 40.22
CA LEU A 441 2.77 -33.93 39.50
C LEU A 441 1.49 -33.48 40.25
N ALA A 442 1.12 -32.19 40.17
CA ALA A 442 0.02 -31.73 39.30
C ALA A 442 -0.57 -30.34 39.69
N VAL A 443 -1.39 -29.80 38.76
CA VAL A 443 -2.45 -28.79 38.92
C VAL A 443 -2.08 -27.29 38.78
N VAL A 444 -2.23 -26.82 37.52
CA VAL A 444 -3.11 -25.72 37.06
C VAL A 444 -3.35 -24.50 37.97
N GLY A 445 -3.13 -23.29 37.42
CA GLY A 445 -3.60 -22.02 37.98
C GLY A 445 -3.83 -20.93 36.93
N VAL A 446 -4.90 -21.03 36.14
CA VAL A 446 -5.37 -19.95 35.24
C VAL A 446 -6.22 -18.97 36.05
N ALA A 447 -5.86 -17.69 36.08
CA ALA A 447 -6.65 -16.64 36.71
C ALA A 447 -7.68 -16.07 35.72
N LEU A 448 -8.96 -16.33 35.97
CA LEU A 448 -10.09 -15.78 35.20
C LEU A 448 -10.67 -14.56 35.94
N VAL A 449 -10.51 -13.36 35.38
CA VAL A 449 -11.18 -12.15 35.88
C VAL A 449 -12.51 -12.00 35.13
N ALA A 450 -13.61 -12.32 35.81
CA ALA A 450 -14.95 -12.00 35.35
C ALA A 450 -15.40 -10.69 36.01
N VAL A 451 -15.76 -9.68 35.21
CA VAL A 451 -16.45 -8.46 35.69
C VAL A 451 -17.93 -8.58 35.31
N ALA A 452 -18.80 -8.24 36.27
CA ALA A 452 -20.20 -8.62 36.25
C ALA A 452 -21.08 -7.78 35.31
N SER A 453 -22.01 -8.46 34.64
CA SER A 453 -23.32 -7.89 34.28
C SER A 453 -24.15 -7.73 35.56
N GLY A 454 -24.68 -6.53 35.81
CA GLY A 454 -25.34 -6.23 37.08
C GLY A 454 -26.84 -6.56 37.12
N LEU A 455 -27.33 -6.81 38.35
CA LEU A 455 -28.74 -6.79 38.82
C LEU A 455 -29.71 -7.82 38.19
N THR A 456 -30.60 -8.51 38.92
CA THR A 456 -30.91 -8.49 40.37
C THR A 456 -31.51 -9.84 40.79
N ILE A 457 -31.26 -10.26 42.03
CA ILE A 457 -31.91 -11.43 42.64
C ILE A 457 -33.22 -10.98 43.30
N SER A 458 -34.35 -11.58 42.93
CA SER A 458 -35.52 -11.68 43.82
C SER A 458 -35.55 -13.09 44.41
N ALA A 459 -35.67 -13.17 45.74
CA ALA A 459 -35.50 -14.41 46.49
C ALA A 459 -36.81 -14.92 47.11
N LYS A 460 -36.85 -16.25 47.33
CA LYS A 460 -37.89 -17.02 48.05
C LYS A 460 -39.26 -17.08 47.32
N LYS A 461 -40.05 -18.14 47.50
CA LYS A 461 -40.06 -19.12 48.61
C LYS A 461 -40.61 -20.49 48.13
N LYS A 462 -40.46 -21.52 48.96
CA LYS A 462 -41.41 -22.65 49.05
C LYS A 462 -42.85 -22.10 49.16
N ASP A 463 -43.90 -22.75 48.63
CA ASP A 463 -44.00 -24.14 48.13
C ASP A 463 -44.40 -24.21 46.65
#